data_AF-A0A8H7GAD3-F1
#
_entry.id   AF-A0A8H7GAD3-F1
#
_cell.length_a   1.000
_cell.length_b   1.000
_cell.length_c   1.000
_cell.angle_alpha   90.00
_cell.angle_beta   90.00
_cell.angle_gamma   90.00
#
_symmetry.space_group_name_H-M   'P 1'
#
loop_
_entity.id
_entity.type
_entity.pdbx_description
1 polymer ?
#
loop_
_entity_poly.entity_id
_entity_poly.type
_entity_poly.pdbx_seq_one_letter_code
_entity_poly.pdbx_strand_id
1 'polypeptide(L)'
;LIRRFLIYFVYQVHSSDTTGEYKLGDDLTNYVVRFAVNLNPNGGGDLNWPQYTTQSPTLMTFLDGLTPLKLSQDTYRQDAISYLGQLELKYPLFNITGF
;
A
#
# COMPACT_ATOMS: atom_id res chain seq x y z
N LEU A 1 -43.08 4.97 -4.79
CA LEU A 1 -42.04 3.97 -4.42
C LEU A 1 -40.67 4.64 -4.48
N ILE A 2 -40.16 5.14 -3.36
CA ILE A 2 -38.81 5.73 -3.28
C ILE A 2 -37.85 4.58 -2.97
N ARG A 3 -37.04 4.17 -3.95
CA ARG A 3 -35.91 3.27 -3.72
C ARG A 3 -34.79 4.09 -3.10
N ARG A 4 -34.56 3.93 -1.80
CA ARG A 4 -33.32 4.36 -1.14
C ARG A 4 -32.17 3.58 -1.76
N PHE A 5 -31.36 4.26 -2.58
CA PHE A 5 -30.03 3.77 -2.96
C PHE A 5 -29.16 3.88 -1.71
N LEU A 6 -28.90 2.77 -1.02
CA LEU A 6 -27.75 2.67 -0.13
C LEU A 6 -26.51 2.63 -1.01
N ILE A 7 -25.84 3.77 -1.14
CA ILE A 7 -24.48 3.81 -1.69
C ILE A 7 -23.57 3.29 -0.57
N TYR A 8 -23.17 2.03 -0.67
CA TYR A 8 -22.10 1.47 0.16
C TYR A 8 -20.77 2.03 -0.36
N PHE A 9 -20.22 3.03 0.32
CA PHE A 9 -18.82 3.42 0.13
C PHE A 9 -17.94 2.36 0.81
N VAL A 10 -17.67 1.25 0.11
CA VAL A 10 -16.59 0.35 0.51
C VAL A 10 -15.32 0.88 -0.13
N TYR A 11 -14.51 1.58 0.66
CA TYR A 11 -13.12 1.90 0.33
C TYR A 11 -12.26 0.64 0.46
N GLN A 12 -10.94 0.76 0.28
CA GLN A 12 -10.02 -0.36 0.52
C GLN A 12 -10.04 -0.76 2.00
N VAL A 13 -10.31 -2.04 2.27
CA VAL A 13 -10.40 -2.62 3.61
C VAL A 13 -9.24 -3.58 3.83
N HIS A 14 -8.97 -3.96 5.08
CA HIS A 14 -7.97 -4.99 5.34
C HIS A 14 -8.27 -6.26 4.53
N SER A 15 -7.26 -6.82 3.85
CA SER A 15 -7.35 -8.01 3.00
C SER A 15 -8.10 -7.85 1.67
N SER A 16 -8.57 -6.65 1.30
CA SER A 16 -9.24 -6.45 0.01
C SER A 16 -8.31 -6.76 -1.18
N ASP A 17 -7.01 -6.54 -1.01
CA ASP A 17 -5.94 -6.85 -1.95
C ASP A 17 -5.95 -8.32 -2.39
N THR A 18 -6.28 -9.25 -1.50
CA THR A 18 -6.36 -10.69 -1.83
C THR A 18 -7.51 -11.02 -2.79
N THR A 19 -8.56 -10.20 -2.80
CA THR A 19 -9.77 -10.41 -3.61
C THR A 19 -9.90 -9.44 -4.78
N GLY A 20 -9.11 -8.37 -4.77
CA GLY A 20 -9.01 -7.34 -5.80
C GLY A 20 -7.78 -7.56 -6.65
N GLU A 21 -6.67 -6.97 -6.21
CA GLU A 21 -5.44 -6.69 -6.96
C GLU A 21 -4.41 -7.83 -6.98
N TYR A 22 -4.55 -8.84 -6.11
CA TYR A 22 -3.66 -10.01 -6.03
C TYR A 22 -4.24 -11.22 -6.78
N LYS A 23 -4.82 -11.01 -7.98
CA LYS A 23 -5.17 -12.13 -8.87
C LYS A 23 -4.11 -12.31 -9.94
N LEU A 24 -4.05 -13.54 -10.46
CA LEU A 24 -3.12 -13.90 -11.53
C LEU A 24 -3.39 -13.01 -12.76
N GLY A 25 -2.39 -12.23 -13.17
CA GLY A 25 -2.48 -11.31 -14.30
C GLY A 25 -2.75 -9.84 -13.93
N ASP A 26 -3.05 -9.53 -12.67
CA ASP A 26 -3.22 -8.16 -12.19
C ASP A 26 -1.89 -7.45 -11.96
N ASP A 27 -1.92 -6.12 -11.94
CA ASP A 27 -0.72 -5.28 -11.86
C ASP A 27 0.16 -5.58 -10.63
N LEU A 28 -0.44 -5.73 -9.45
CA LEU A 28 0.32 -6.01 -8.21
C LEU A 28 1.01 -7.37 -8.29
N THR A 29 0.33 -8.40 -8.82
CA THR A 29 0.90 -9.73 -9.02
C THR A 29 2.13 -9.68 -9.93
N ASN A 30 2.10 -8.87 -10.99
CA ASN A 30 3.25 -8.72 -11.88
C ASN A 30 4.48 -8.13 -11.16
N TYR A 31 4.31 -7.09 -10.34
CA TYR A 31 5.41 -6.54 -9.53
C TYR A 31 5.94 -7.56 -8.52
N VAL A 32 5.05 -8.30 -7.83
CA VAL A 32 5.44 -9.28 -6.81
C VAL A 32 6.20 -10.46 -7.42
N VAL A 33 5.75 -11.00 -8.55
CA VAL A 33 6.44 -12.08 -9.26
C VAL A 33 7.82 -11.63 -9.72
N ARG A 34 7.95 -10.43 -10.30
CA ARG A 34 9.27 -9.91 -10.72
C ARG A 34 10.20 -9.70 -9.54
N PHE A 35 9.69 -9.15 -8.44
CA PHE A 35 10.50 -8.99 -7.23
C PHE A 35 10.99 -10.33 -6.68
N ALA A 36 10.14 -11.36 -6.66
CA ALA A 36 10.52 -12.69 -6.19
C ALA A 36 11.65 -13.33 -7.03
N VAL A 37 11.67 -13.07 -8.34
CA VAL A 37 12.67 -13.67 -9.25
C VAL A 37 13.94 -12.81 -9.35
N ASN A 38 13.81 -11.48 -9.32
CA ASN A 38 14.88 -10.56 -9.70
C ASN A 38 15.34 -9.62 -8.57
N LEU A 39 14.68 -9.65 -7.40
CA LEU A 39 14.82 -8.65 -6.33
C LEU A 39 14.57 -7.20 -6.82
N ASN A 40 13.85 -7.06 -7.93
CA ASN A 40 13.46 -5.80 -8.54
C ASN A 40 12.04 -5.94 -9.12
N PRO A 41 11.07 -5.12 -8.67
CA PRO A 41 9.69 -5.24 -9.15
C PRO A 41 9.53 -4.69 -10.59
N ASN A 42 10.50 -3.93 -11.11
CA ASN A 42 10.40 -3.23 -12.39
C ASN A 42 10.68 -4.12 -13.62
N GLY A 43 10.13 -3.72 -14.77
CA GLY A 43 10.33 -4.36 -16.07
C GLY A 43 9.01 -4.50 -16.84
N GLY A 44 9.02 -5.25 -17.96
CA GLY A 44 7.79 -5.69 -18.63
C GLY A 44 6.91 -4.60 -19.27
N GLY A 45 7.36 -3.35 -19.32
CA GLY A 45 6.63 -2.22 -19.91
C GLY A 45 5.69 -1.48 -18.94
N ASP A 46 5.61 -1.92 -17.68
CA ASP A 46 4.79 -1.27 -16.66
C ASP A 46 5.44 0.01 -16.12
N LEU A 47 4.67 0.79 -15.37
CA LEU A 47 5.15 2.00 -14.69
C LEU A 47 6.33 1.69 -13.77
N ASN A 48 7.41 2.47 -13.86
CA ASN A 48 8.55 2.24 -12.97
C ASN A 48 8.19 2.59 -11.51
N TRP A 49 8.35 1.64 -10.60
CA TRP A 49 8.28 1.80 -9.16
C TRP A 49 9.69 2.09 -8.60
N PRO A 50 10.01 3.36 -8.29
CA PRO A 50 11.30 3.71 -7.70
C PRO A 50 11.43 3.16 -6.28
N GLN A 51 12.66 2.84 -5.88
CA GLN A 51 12.95 2.43 -4.51
C GLN A 51 12.64 3.57 -3.53
N TYR A 52 11.96 3.23 -2.45
CA TYR A 52 11.62 4.19 -1.39
C TYR A 52 12.89 4.72 -0.71
N THR A 53 12.95 6.03 -0.49
CA THR A 53 13.96 6.69 0.36
C THR A 53 13.29 7.74 1.23
N THR A 54 13.90 8.14 2.34
CA THR A 54 13.35 9.22 3.18
C THR A 54 13.44 10.60 2.51
N GLN A 55 14.29 10.78 1.50
CA GLN A 55 14.37 12.01 0.70
C GLN A 55 13.33 12.03 -0.45
N SER A 56 12.95 10.85 -0.95
CA SER A 56 11.94 10.67 -1.99
C SER A 56 11.03 9.48 -1.61
N PRO A 57 10.03 9.72 -0.74
CA PRO A 57 9.19 8.67 -0.19
C PRO A 57 8.07 8.31 -1.16
N THR A 58 8.46 7.76 -2.31
CA THR A 58 7.53 7.48 -3.42
C THR A 58 6.85 6.12 -3.25
N LEU A 59 5.53 6.09 -3.40
CA LEU A 59 4.71 4.88 -3.37
C LEU A 59 4.20 4.54 -4.77
N MET A 60 4.08 3.24 -5.06
CA MET A 60 3.18 2.76 -6.10
C MET A 60 1.76 2.69 -5.53
N THR A 61 0.83 3.42 -6.15
CA THR A 61 -0.59 3.40 -5.82
C THR A 61 -1.35 2.64 -6.90
N PHE A 62 -2.03 1.59 -6.49
CA PHE A 62 -2.94 0.82 -7.33
C PHE A 62 -4.34 1.44 -7.26
N LEU A 63 -4.92 1.70 -8.42
CA LEU A 63 -6.17 2.43 -8.60
C LEU A 63 -7.10 1.65 -9.52
N ASP A 64 -8.39 1.96 -9.44
CA ASP A 64 -9.35 1.50 -10.43
C ASP A 64 -9.29 2.35 -11.72
N GLY A 65 -9.77 1.78 -12.82
CA GLY A 65 -10.02 2.50 -14.08
C GLY A 65 -8.92 2.35 -15.13
N LEU A 66 -8.89 3.28 -16.09
CA LEU A 66 -8.03 3.18 -17.28
C LEU A 66 -6.54 3.45 -17.00
N THR A 67 -6.23 4.09 -15.88
CA THR A 67 -4.85 4.32 -15.42
C THR A 67 -4.72 3.74 -14.01
N PRO A 68 -4.52 2.42 -13.91
CA PRO A 68 -4.57 1.70 -12.65
C PRO A 68 -3.30 1.87 -11.80
N LEU A 69 -2.24 2.47 -12.37
CA LEU A 69 -0.96 2.66 -11.70
C LEU A 69 -0.60 4.13 -11.61
N LYS A 70 -0.24 4.58 -10.40
CA LYS A 70 0.16 5.95 -10.13
C LYS A 70 1.26 6.02 -9.09
N LEU A 71 2.28 6.85 -9.35
CA LEU A 71 3.23 7.23 -8.31
C LEU A 71 2.63 8.32 -7.42
N SER A 72 2.76 8.13 -6.11
CA SER A 72 2.32 9.08 -5.09
C SER A 72 3.40 9.30 -4.03
N GLN A 73 3.21 10.26 -3.13
CA GLN A 73 4.18 10.59 -2.09
C GLN A 73 3.63 10.17 -0.73
N ASP A 74 4.41 9.40 0.04
CA ASP A 74 4.08 8.96 1.40
C ASP A 74 4.25 10.09 2.41
N THR A 75 3.41 11.12 2.29
CA THR A 75 3.42 12.31 3.16
C THR A 75 2.09 12.48 3.91
N TYR A 76 1.26 11.43 3.94
CA TYR A 76 -0.06 11.47 4.53
C TYR A 76 0.00 11.18 6.03
N ARG A 77 -0.75 11.95 6.84
CA ARG A 77 -0.91 11.70 8.29
C ARG A 77 0.43 11.62 9.05
N GLN A 78 1.47 12.27 8.53
CA GLN A 78 2.83 12.20 9.06
C GLN A 78 2.89 12.50 10.56
N ASP A 79 2.23 13.56 11.02
CA ASP A 79 2.21 13.97 12.43
C ASP A 79 1.56 12.91 13.32
N ALA A 80 0.43 12.34 12.89
CA ALA A 80 -0.28 11.33 13.65
C ALA A 80 0.51 10.01 13.76
N ILE A 81 1.11 9.57 12.65
CA ILE A 81 1.97 8.37 12.63
C ILE A 81 3.21 8.60 13.50
N SER A 82 3.83 9.78 13.40
CA SER A 82 4.99 10.13 14.23
C SER A 82 4.65 10.14 15.71
N TYR A 83 3.48 10.67 16.08
CA TYR A 83 3.02 10.65 17.47
C TYR A 83 2.79 9.23 17.99
N LEU A 84 2.20 8.34 17.19
CA LEU A 84 2.06 6.93 17.57
C LEU A 84 3.44 6.27 17.79
N GLY A 85 4.41 6.52 16.91
CA GLY A 85 5.79 6.04 17.09
C GLY A 85 6.44 6.56 18.37
N GLN A 86 6.21 7.82 18.74
CA GLN A 86 6.69 8.39 20.02
C GLN A 86 6.06 7.70 21.24
N LEU A 87 4.77 7.36 21.16
CA LEU A 87 4.08 6.63 22.23
C LEU A 87 4.63 5.21 22.38
N GLU A 88 4.89 4.50 21.28
CA GLU A 88 5.48 3.15 21.31
C GLU A 88 6.89 3.16 21.91
N LEU A 89 7.70 4.18 21.61
CA LEU A 89 9.02 4.35 22.21
C LEU A 89 8.96 4.66 23.70
N LYS A 90 7.97 5.44 24.14
CA LYS A 90 7.77 5.82 25.54
C LYS A 90 7.15 4.69 26.37
N TYR A 91 6.26 3.91 25.77
CA TYR A 91 5.50 2.83 26.39
C TYR A 91 5.59 1.56 25.53
N PRO A 92 6.70 0.82 25.60
CA PRO A 92 6.90 -0.37 24.78
C PRO A 92 5.80 -1.41 25.01
N LEU A 93 5.20 -1.90 23.92
CA LEU A 93 4.15 -2.93 23.97
C LEU A 93 4.69 -4.30 24.40
N PHE A 94 6.01 -4.52 24.30
CA PHE A 94 6.66 -5.76 24.70
C PHE A 94 7.73 -5.49 25.76
N ASN A 95 7.71 -6.29 26.83
CA ASN A 95 8.75 -6.24 27.86
C ASN A 95 10.03 -6.89 27.34
N ILE A 96 11.05 -6.09 27.05
CA ILE A 96 12.36 -6.54 26.56
C ILE A 96 13.27 -7.16 27.65
N THR A 97 12.81 -7.24 28.91
CA THR A 97 13.61 -7.80 30.03
C THR A 97 13.34 -9.28 30.31
N GLY A 98 12.55 -9.96 29.46
CA GLY A 98 12.08 -11.33 29.67
C GLY A 98 12.69 -12.41 28.76
N PHE A 99 13.90 -12.21 28.24
CA PHE A 99 14.68 -13.26 27.56
C PHE A 99 15.82 -13.73 28.44
#